data_AF-A0A1V1UE38-F1
#
_entry.id   AF-A0A1V1UE38-F1
#
_cell.length_a   1.000
_cell.length_b   1.000
_cell.length_c   1.000
_cell.angle_alpha   90.00
_cell.angle_beta   90.00
_cell.angle_gamma   90.00
#
_symmetry.space_group_name_H-M   'P 1'
#
loop_
_entity.id
_entity.type
_entity.pdbx_description
1 polymer ?
#
loop_
_entity_poly.entity_id
_entity_poly.type
_entity_poly.pdbx_seq_one_letter_code
_entity_poly.pdbx_strand_id
1 'polypeptide(L)'
;MSKSVWLGRARRPVKLSMIGFCGVALLLYVWLVAARLTDPDTAIGMHEMIRPEGRPMVKLMLATLAGALFFTSLYLSDFKGDIEPARKGFFDIVSLVLSRAAMILVALIVLVMFYEVVSRYVFSQPTLWANELSLWLAAFVFLLAGQYAMQQRSHIRIYVIYDQMPRWMRKASDTLSVLLIVGFAFALVWGGFNDAETRFLRMETFGTAWDPPLPGTVKPFLLIAIILVAVQAVSNLIADWNREAADLHADEIDEVEIESIRRTLEDRA
;
A
#
# COMPACT_ATOMS: atom_id res chain seq x y z
N MET A 1 -12.69 -12.32 -20.87
CA MET A 1 -13.10 -11.85 -19.52
C MET A 1 -12.13 -12.42 -18.52
N SER A 2 -11.31 -11.61 -17.84
CA SER A 2 -10.35 -12.15 -16.86
C SER A 2 -11.10 -12.92 -15.77
N LYS A 3 -10.70 -14.17 -15.51
CA LYS A 3 -11.24 -14.95 -14.40
C LYS A 3 -10.94 -14.19 -13.11
N SER A 4 -11.96 -14.01 -12.27
CA SER A 4 -11.78 -13.43 -10.95
C SER A 4 -10.85 -14.31 -10.15
N VAL A 5 -9.85 -13.72 -9.51
CA VAL A 5 -8.79 -14.49 -8.85
C VAL A 5 -9.17 -14.78 -7.40
N TRP A 6 -9.96 -13.91 -6.72
CA TRP A 6 -10.55 -14.25 -5.42
C TRP A 6 -11.94 -13.66 -5.14
N LEU A 7 -12.30 -12.51 -5.72
CA LEU A 7 -13.58 -11.87 -5.38
C LEU A 7 -14.79 -12.72 -5.80
N GLY A 8 -14.66 -13.55 -6.83
CA GLY A 8 -15.70 -14.44 -7.31
C GLY A 8 -17.02 -13.70 -7.56
N ARG A 9 -18.05 -14.05 -6.78
CA ARG A 9 -19.39 -13.41 -6.84
C ARG A 9 -19.40 -11.97 -6.31
N ALA A 10 -18.49 -11.62 -5.41
CA ALA A 10 -18.37 -10.28 -4.84
C ALA A 10 -17.74 -9.26 -5.81
N ARG A 11 -17.19 -9.70 -6.95
CA ARG A 11 -16.55 -8.80 -7.93
C ARG A 11 -17.51 -7.73 -8.46
N ARG A 12 -18.76 -8.12 -8.76
CA ARG A 12 -19.78 -7.20 -9.30
C ARG A 12 -20.18 -6.13 -8.27
N PRO A 13 -20.57 -6.46 -7.03
CA PRO A 13 -20.88 -5.44 -6.04
C PRO A 13 -19.68 -4.56 -5.70
N VAL A 14 -18.46 -5.12 -5.57
CA VAL A 14 -17.24 -4.34 -5.33
C VAL A 14 -16.97 -3.34 -6.46
N LYS A 15 -17.13 -3.76 -7.72
CA LYS A 15 -17.01 -2.86 -8.89
C LYS A 15 -18.05 -1.74 -8.85
N LEU A 16 -19.30 -2.04 -8.50
CA LEU A 16 -20.35 -1.04 -8.41
C LEU A 16 -20.08 -0.03 -7.29
N SER A 17 -19.63 -0.51 -6.12
CA SER A 17 -19.20 0.36 -5.02
C SER A 17 -18.02 1.25 -5.43
N MET A 18 -17.00 0.70 -6.08
CA MET A 18 -15.87 1.46 -6.61
C MET A 18 -16.35 2.59 -7.54
N ILE A 19 -17.19 2.26 -8.53
CA ILE A 19 -17.72 3.26 -9.48
C ILE A 19 -18.56 4.31 -8.74
N GLY A 20 -19.40 3.89 -7.79
CA GLY A 20 -20.23 4.78 -6.99
C GLY A 20 -19.39 5.78 -6.17
N PHE A 21 -18.42 5.30 -5.41
CA PHE A 21 -17.54 6.15 -4.59
C PHE A 21 -16.68 7.08 -5.45
N CYS A 22 -16.09 6.58 -6.54
CA CYS A 22 -15.32 7.42 -7.48
C CYS A 22 -16.21 8.48 -8.15
N GLY A 23 -17.43 8.12 -8.55
CA GLY A 23 -18.39 9.04 -9.15
C GLY A 23 -18.80 10.14 -8.18
N VAL A 24 -19.14 9.79 -6.93
CA VAL A 24 -19.48 10.77 -5.89
C VAL A 24 -18.29 11.66 -5.57
N ALA A 25 -17.09 11.10 -5.39
CA ALA A 25 -15.88 11.88 -5.12
C ALA A 25 -15.59 12.89 -6.26
N LEU A 26 -15.76 12.46 -7.51
CA LEU A 26 -15.60 13.33 -8.68
C LEU A 26 -16.66 14.43 -8.74
N LEU A 27 -17.92 14.12 -8.45
CA LEU A 27 -18.98 15.12 -8.38
C LEU A 27 -18.73 16.15 -7.28
N LEU A 28 -18.31 15.71 -6.09
CA LEU A 28 -17.95 16.59 -4.99
C LEU A 28 -16.74 17.47 -5.33
N TYR A 29 -15.73 16.91 -6.00
CA TYR A 29 -14.58 17.67 -6.48
C TYR A 29 -14.97 18.73 -7.52
N VAL A 30 -15.76 18.36 -8.53
CA VAL A 30 -16.27 19.30 -9.55
C VAL A 30 -17.09 20.41 -8.89
N TRP A 31 -17.92 20.06 -7.91
CA TRP A 31 -18.68 21.04 -7.15
C TRP A 31 -17.77 22.01 -6.37
N LEU A 32 -16.71 21.52 -5.72
CA LEU A 32 -15.73 22.39 -5.04
C LEU A 32 -15.00 23.33 -6.00
N VAL A 33 -14.62 22.83 -7.19
CA VAL A 33 -13.99 23.65 -8.22
C VAL A 33 -14.96 24.71 -8.74
N ALA A 34 -16.22 24.34 -9.01
CA ALA A 34 -17.25 25.28 -9.45
C ALA A 34 -17.53 26.35 -8.37
N ALA A 35 -17.67 25.94 -7.10
CA ALA A 35 -17.86 26.85 -5.98
C ALA A 35 -16.69 27.83 -5.83
N ARG A 36 -15.45 27.38 -6.09
CA ARG A 36 -14.27 28.24 -6.09
C ARG A 36 -14.28 29.28 -7.22
N LEU A 37 -14.92 28.99 -8.35
CA LEU A 37 -15.06 29.93 -9.46
C LEU A 37 -16.18 30.94 -9.23
N THR A 38 -17.24 30.56 -8.52
CA THR A 38 -18.38 31.47 -8.24
C THR A 38 -18.11 32.37 -7.04
N ASP A 39 -17.56 31.81 -5.94
CA ASP A 39 -17.33 32.52 -4.69
C ASP A 39 -15.91 32.26 -4.15
N PRO A 40 -14.89 32.99 -4.66
CA PRO A 40 -13.49 32.78 -4.27
C PRO A 40 -13.22 32.97 -2.78
N ASP A 41 -13.97 33.86 -2.12
CA ASP A 41 -13.77 34.21 -0.70
C ASP A 41 -14.26 33.12 0.27
N THR A 42 -15.11 32.20 -0.20
CA THR A 42 -15.65 31.08 0.59
C THR A 42 -15.07 29.74 0.16
N ALA A 43 -14.08 29.76 -0.74
CA ALA A 43 -13.54 28.58 -1.37
C ALA A 43 -12.78 27.70 -0.36
N ILE A 44 -13.10 26.41 -0.35
CA ILE A 44 -12.50 25.46 0.59
C ILE A 44 -11.05 25.20 0.17
N GLY A 45 -10.11 25.63 1.00
CA GLY A 45 -8.67 25.44 0.81
C GLY A 45 -8.15 24.10 1.37
N MET A 46 -6.92 23.75 0.99
CA MET A 46 -6.28 22.52 1.47
C MET A 46 -6.01 22.49 2.97
N HIS A 47 -5.92 23.65 3.63
CA HIS A 47 -5.78 23.72 5.10
C HIS A 47 -7.09 23.32 5.81
N GLU A 48 -8.23 23.59 5.19
CA GLU A 48 -9.54 23.26 5.75
C GLU A 48 -9.90 21.79 5.47
N MET A 49 -9.27 21.18 4.46
CA MET A 49 -9.37 19.74 4.20
C MET A 49 -8.74 18.90 5.32
N ILE A 50 -7.62 19.34 5.91
CA ILE A 50 -6.99 18.58 7.00
C ILE A 50 -7.68 18.78 8.36
N ARG A 51 -8.49 19.84 8.51
CA ARG A 51 -9.21 20.21 9.75
C ARG A 51 -10.70 20.44 9.44
N PRO A 52 -11.49 19.38 9.20
CA PRO A 52 -12.88 19.52 8.73
C PRO A 52 -13.88 19.91 9.84
N GLU A 53 -13.44 20.55 10.92
CA GLU A 53 -14.30 20.94 12.03
C GLU A 53 -15.38 21.93 11.56
N GLY A 54 -16.64 21.63 11.90
CA GLY A 54 -17.79 22.43 11.46
C GLY A 54 -18.16 22.31 9.97
N ARG A 55 -17.44 21.52 9.15
CA ARG A 55 -17.67 21.42 7.69
C ARG A 55 -18.10 20.01 7.26
N PRO A 56 -19.41 19.70 7.25
CA PRO A 56 -19.89 18.35 6.90
C PRO A 56 -19.54 17.95 5.47
N MET A 57 -19.48 18.91 4.55
CA MET A 57 -19.15 18.65 3.15
C MET A 57 -17.71 18.12 2.97
N VAL A 58 -16.75 18.66 3.73
CA VAL A 58 -15.35 18.19 3.70
C VAL A 58 -15.26 16.77 4.28
N LYS A 59 -15.97 16.49 5.38
CA LYS A 59 -16.02 15.14 5.95
C LYS A 59 -16.59 14.13 4.96
N LEU A 60 -17.64 14.51 4.24
CA LEU A 60 -18.23 13.68 3.19
C LEU A 60 -17.24 13.44 2.05
N MET A 61 -16.55 14.48 1.57
CA MET A 61 -15.52 14.34 0.54
C MET A 61 -14.42 13.37 0.99
N LEU A 62 -13.84 13.57 2.17
CA LEU A 62 -12.80 12.69 2.70
C LEU A 62 -13.27 11.24 2.87
N ALA A 63 -14.50 11.04 3.37
CA ALA A 63 -15.09 9.71 3.49
C ALA A 63 -15.30 9.04 2.13
N THR A 64 -15.76 9.81 1.13
CA THR A 64 -15.95 9.28 -0.23
C THR A 64 -14.63 8.99 -0.94
N LEU A 65 -13.59 9.80 -0.72
CA LEU A 65 -12.24 9.55 -1.21
C LEU A 65 -11.62 8.31 -0.56
N ALA A 66 -11.77 8.16 0.75
CA ALA A 66 -11.31 6.97 1.47
C ALA A 66 -12.03 5.70 0.97
N GLY A 67 -13.36 5.80 0.77
CA GLY A 67 -14.15 4.72 0.16
C GLY A 67 -13.70 4.41 -1.28
N ALA A 68 -13.46 5.43 -2.10
CA ALA A 68 -12.97 5.28 -3.46
C ALA A 68 -11.61 4.58 -3.49
N LEU A 69 -10.67 5.01 -2.64
CA LEU A 69 -9.36 4.37 -2.50
C LEU A 69 -9.50 2.89 -2.09
N PHE A 70 -10.30 2.62 -1.05
CA PHE A 70 -10.50 1.27 -0.53
C PHE A 70 -11.13 0.33 -1.56
N PHE A 71 -12.26 0.71 -2.17
CA PHE A 71 -12.94 -0.14 -3.15
C PHE A 71 -12.16 -0.27 -4.46
N THR A 72 -11.40 0.75 -4.86
CA THR A 72 -10.51 0.67 -6.02
C THR A 72 -9.37 -0.30 -5.75
N SER A 73 -8.70 -0.18 -4.60
CA SER A 73 -7.68 -1.13 -4.15
C SER A 73 -8.23 -2.57 -4.09
N LEU A 74 -9.43 -2.74 -3.54
CA LEU A 74 -10.09 -4.05 -3.44
C LEU A 74 -10.45 -4.63 -4.82
N TYR A 75 -10.94 -3.81 -5.75
CA TYR A 75 -11.25 -4.25 -7.11
C TYR A 75 -9.98 -4.60 -7.90
N LEU A 76 -8.94 -3.78 -7.79
CA LEU A 76 -7.66 -3.99 -8.48
C LEU A 76 -6.89 -5.19 -7.94
N SER A 77 -7.13 -5.64 -6.70
CA SER A 77 -6.49 -6.84 -6.14
C SER A 77 -7.04 -8.15 -6.73
N ASP A 78 -8.17 -8.08 -7.44
CA ASP A 78 -8.75 -9.22 -8.17
C ASP A 78 -8.07 -9.47 -9.52
N PHE A 79 -7.09 -8.65 -9.89
CA PHE A 79 -6.24 -8.84 -11.07
C PHE A 79 -4.87 -9.36 -10.63
N LYS A 80 -4.43 -10.46 -11.23
CA LYS A 80 -3.06 -11.00 -11.10
C LYS A 80 -2.20 -10.28 -12.15
N GLY A 81 -1.13 -9.62 -11.70
CA GLY A 81 -0.10 -9.10 -12.59
C GLY A 81 0.84 -10.20 -13.08
N ASP A 82 1.54 -9.96 -14.18
CA ASP A 82 2.39 -10.99 -14.83
C ASP A 82 3.54 -11.44 -13.94
N ILE A 83 4.10 -10.51 -13.16
CA ILE A 83 5.20 -10.73 -12.21
C ILE A 83 4.73 -11.17 -10.81
N GLU A 84 3.43 -11.41 -10.60
CA GLU A 84 2.90 -11.68 -9.27
C GLU A 84 2.89 -13.18 -8.94
N PRO A 85 3.51 -13.60 -7.82
CA PRO A 85 3.54 -14.99 -7.44
C PRO A 85 2.14 -15.52 -7.11
N ALA A 86 1.95 -16.82 -7.27
CA ALA A 86 0.71 -17.48 -6.91
C ALA A 86 0.40 -17.31 -5.40
N ARG A 87 -0.87 -17.09 -5.08
CA ARG A 87 -1.36 -16.91 -3.72
C ARG A 87 -1.28 -18.22 -2.96
N LYS A 88 -0.81 -18.17 -1.72
CA LYS A 88 -0.64 -19.37 -0.88
C LYS A 88 -1.46 -19.29 0.41
N GLY A 89 -1.79 -18.09 0.88
CA GLY A 89 -2.53 -17.89 2.13
C GLY A 89 -3.61 -16.81 2.08
N PHE A 90 -4.43 -16.76 3.14
CA PHE A 90 -5.43 -15.70 3.33
C PHE A 90 -4.78 -14.31 3.50
N PHE A 91 -3.67 -14.23 4.24
CA PHE A 91 -2.96 -12.96 4.47
C PHE A 91 -2.40 -12.35 3.18
N ASP A 92 -2.08 -13.17 2.18
CA ASP A 92 -1.68 -12.69 0.86
C ASP A 92 -2.76 -11.80 0.21
N ILE A 93 -4.05 -12.05 0.49
CA ILE A 93 -5.14 -11.21 -0.02
C ILE A 93 -5.07 -9.82 0.61
N VAL A 94 -4.81 -9.75 1.92
CA VAL A 94 -4.68 -8.47 2.63
C VAL A 94 -3.49 -7.70 2.05
N SER A 95 -2.34 -8.36 1.90
CA SER A 95 -1.13 -7.75 1.36
C SER A 95 -1.27 -7.29 -0.09
N LEU A 96 -2.00 -8.05 -0.92
CA LEU A 96 -2.36 -7.64 -2.28
C LEU A 96 -3.27 -6.40 -2.28
N VAL A 97 -4.30 -6.35 -1.44
CA VAL A 97 -5.17 -5.17 -1.34
C VAL A 97 -4.34 -3.95 -0.93
N LEU A 98 -3.52 -4.09 0.11
CA LEU A 98 -2.63 -3.03 0.58
C LEU A 98 -1.62 -2.57 -0.49
N SER A 99 -1.08 -3.48 -1.29
CA SER A 99 -0.16 -3.12 -2.39
C SER A 99 -0.86 -2.35 -3.51
N ARG A 100 -2.13 -2.66 -3.81
CA ARG A 100 -2.94 -1.87 -4.74
C ARG A 100 -3.25 -0.48 -4.21
N ALA A 101 -3.46 -0.34 -2.89
CA ALA A 101 -3.58 0.97 -2.28
C ALA A 101 -2.28 1.77 -2.47
N ALA A 102 -1.11 1.17 -2.22
CA ALA A 102 0.19 1.80 -2.43
C ALA A 102 0.39 2.24 -3.90
N MET A 103 0.02 1.39 -4.87
CA MET A 103 0.07 1.71 -6.29
C MET A 103 -0.75 2.97 -6.63
N ILE A 104 -1.98 3.08 -6.10
CA ILE A 104 -2.82 4.26 -6.29
C ILE A 104 -2.18 5.49 -5.65
N LEU A 105 -1.62 5.36 -4.44
CA LEU A 105 -0.94 6.47 -3.75
C LEU A 105 0.27 6.98 -4.54
N VAL A 106 1.06 6.10 -5.16
CA VAL A 106 2.18 6.50 -6.04
C VAL A 106 1.67 7.32 -7.22
N ALA A 107 0.59 6.89 -7.88
CA ALA A 107 -0.01 7.68 -8.96
C ALA A 107 -0.50 9.05 -8.46
N LEU A 108 -1.09 9.12 -7.26
CA LEU A 108 -1.49 10.39 -6.65
C LEU A 108 -0.31 11.31 -6.36
N ILE A 109 0.82 10.79 -5.87
CA ILE A 109 2.05 11.57 -5.66
C ILE A 109 2.51 12.20 -6.99
N VAL A 110 2.54 11.41 -8.07
CA VAL A 110 2.95 11.91 -9.39
C VAL A 110 2.02 13.05 -9.83
N LEU A 111 0.71 12.90 -9.67
CA LEU A 111 -0.27 13.94 -10.02
C LEU A 111 -0.11 15.22 -9.18
N VAL A 112 0.08 15.08 -7.87
CA VAL A 112 0.28 16.21 -6.95
C VAL A 112 1.57 16.96 -7.27
N MET A 113 2.67 16.24 -7.49
CA MET A 113 3.96 16.85 -7.83
C MET A 113 3.94 17.48 -9.23
N PHE A 114 3.29 16.84 -10.21
CA PHE A 114 3.10 17.43 -11.52
C PHE A 114 2.30 18.74 -11.43
N TYR A 115 1.21 18.74 -10.65
CA TYR A 115 0.44 19.96 -10.38
C TYR A 115 1.30 21.06 -9.75
N GLU A 116 2.14 20.74 -8.76
CA GLU A 116 3.03 21.72 -8.13
C GLU A 116 4.03 22.32 -9.13
N VAL A 117 4.65 21.50 -9.98
CA VAL A 117 5.57 21.96 -11.02
C VAL A 117 4.84 22.91 -11.98
N VAL A 118 3.66 22.56 -12.46
CA VAL A 118 2.87 23.42 -13.34
C VAL A 118 2.46 24.72 -12.62
N SER A 119 1.93 24.63 -11.40
CA SER A 119 1.50 25.78 -10.60
C SER A 119 2.65 26.77 -10.36
N ARG A 120 3.83 26.26 -10.04
CA ARG A 120 5.01 27.07 -9.75
C ARG A 120 5.62 27.71 -10.99
N TYR A 121 5.84 26.93 -12.05
CA TYR A 121 6.62 27.40 -13.19
C TYR A 121 5.77 28.04 -14.28
N VAL A 122 4.52 27.61 -14.45
CA VAL A 122 3.62 28.18 -15.48
C VAL A 122 2.80 29.34 -14.90
N PHE A 123 2.25 29.17 -13.69
CA PHE A 123 1.35 30.15 -13.08
C PHE A 123 2.03 31.05 -12.05
N SER A 124 3.31 30.82 -11.72
CA SER A 124 4.04 31.56 -10.69
C SER A 124 3.34 31.57 -9.32
N GLN A 125 2.58 30.52 -9.01
CA GLN A 125 1.80 30.35 -7.78
C GLN A 125 2.24 29.04 -7.09
N PRO A 126 3.34 29.05 -6.31
CA PRO A 126 3.76 27.86 -5.57
C PRO A 126 2.74 27.46 -4.52
N THR A 127 2.54 26.15 -4.29
CA THR A 127 1.63 25.68 -3.24
C THR A 127 2.35 25.33 -1.95
N LEU A 128 1.68 25.57 -0.83
CA LEU A 128 2.22 25.27 0.50
C LEU A 128 2.03 23.80 0.91
N TRP A 129 1.14 23.06 0.23
CA TRP A 129 0.69 21.74 0.65
C TRP A 129 1.25 20.59 -0.20
N ALA A 130 1.60 20.81 -1.47
CA ALA A 130 1.90 19.71 -2.39
C ALA A 130 3.12 18.88 -1.98
N ASN A 131 4.20 19.53 -1.52
CA ASN A 131 5.41 18.86 -1.08
C ASN A 131 5.15 17.98 0.16
N GLU A 132 4.47 18.55 1.16
CA GLU A 132 4.17 17.86 2.42
C GLU A 132 3.13 16.75 2.24
N LEU A 133 2.12 16.95 1.40
CA LEU A 133 1.17 15.90 1.04
C LEU A 133 1.89 14.75 0.36
N SER A 134 2.82 15.04 -0.56
CA SER A 134 3.60 14.01 -1.25
C SER A 134 4.48 13.22 -0.28
N LEU A 135 5.13 13.90 0.67
CA LEU A 135 5.89 13.24 1.75
C LEU A 135 4.99 12.35 2.61
N TRP A 136 3.80 12.84 2.96
CA TRP A 136 2.85 12.10 3.78
C TRP A 136 2.35 10.84 3.07
N LEU A 137 1.98 10.95 1.79
CA LEU A 137 1.61 9.80 0.95
C LEU A 137 2.77 8.83 0.76
N ALA A 138 3.99 9.33 0.54
CA ALA A 138 5.19 8.52 0.37
C ALA A 138 5.51 7.70 1.62
N ALA A 139 5.28 8.25 2.82
CA ALA A 139 5.42 7.50 4.07
C ALA A 139 4.49 6.28 4.09
N PHE A 140 3.21 6.44 3.73
CA PHE A 140 2.28 5.30 3.64
C PHE A 140 2.68 4.31 2.54
N VAL A 141 3.12 4.79 1.37
CA VAL A 141 3.62 3.92 0.29
C VAL A 141 4.78 3.05 0.79
N PHE A 142 5.75 3.64 1.48
CA PHE A 142 6.90 2.90 2.01
C PHE A 142 6.48 1.78 2.98
N LEU A 143 5.54 2.09 3.89
CA LEU A 143 5.02 1.13 4.87
C LEU A 143 4.26 -0.02 4.20
N LEU A 144 3.42 0.29 3.22
CA LEU A 144 2.66 -0.72 2.46
C LEU A 144 3.57 -1.56 1.54
N ALA A 145 4.59 -0.94 0.94
CA ALA A 145 5.58 -1.62 0.10
C ALA A 145 6.41 -2.62 0.90
N GLY A 146 6.78 -2.29 2.15
CA GLY A 146 7.48 -3.22 3.04
C GLY A 146 6.68 -4.49 3.33
N GLN A 147 5.36 -4.35 3.53
CA GLN A 147 4.46 -5.51 3.60
C GLN A 147 4.48 -6.29 2.29
N TYR A 148 4.22 -5.66 1.16
CA TYR A 148 4.16 -6.35 -0.13
C TYR A 148 5.48 -7.09 -0.49
N ALA A 149 6.63 -6.52 -0.14
CA ALA A 149 7.93 -7.16 -0.30
C ALA A 149 8.07 -8.43 0.58
N MET A 150 7.57 -8.39 1.82
CA MET A 150 7.54 -9.56 2.70
C MET A 150 6.65 -10.67 2.10
N GLN A 151 5.48 -10.34 1.55
CA GLN A 151 4.61 -11.30 0.88
C GLN A 151 5.32 -11.99 -0.30
N GLN A 152 6.03 -11.22 -1.12
CA GLN A 152 6.76 -11.73 -2.29
C GLN A 152 8.07 -12.46 -1.93
N ARG A 153 8.50 -12.42 -0.67
CA ARG A 153 9.82 -12.92 -0.23
C ARG A 153 10.99 -12.26 -0.93
N SER A 154 10.85 -11.00 -1.32
CA SER A 154 11.90 -10.24 -2.03
C SER A 154 13.12 -9.88 -1.15
N HIS A 155 13.21 -10.42 0.06
CA HIS A 155 14.37 -10.26 0.92
C HIS A 155 15.51 -11.15 0.41
N ILE A 156 16.70 -10.56 0.31
CA ILE A 156 17.90 -11.26 -0.16
C ILE A 156 18.15 -12.52 0.69
N ARG A 157 18.19 -13.69 0.03
CA ARG A 157 18.47 -14.99 0.66
C ARG A 157 19.69 -15.63 -0.01
N ILE A 158 20.55 -16.26 0.77
CA ILE A 158 21.73 -16.98 0.25
C ILE A 158 21.33 -18.42 -0.06
N TYR A 159 21.01 -18.67 -1.34
CA TYR A 159 20.52 -19.97 -1.79
C TYR A 159 21.58 -21.08 -1.75
N VAL A 160 22.83 -20.78 -2.09
CA VAL A 160 23.91 -21.79 -2.18
C VAL A 160 24.08 -22.57 -0.88
N ILE A 161 24.02 -21.89 0.26
CA ILE A 161 24.13 -22.54 1.57
C ILE A 161 22.81 -23.22 1.93
N TYR A 162 21.69 -22.54 1.71
CA TYR A 162 20.35 -23.04 2.03
C TYR A 162 20.02 -24.37 1.32
N ASP A 163 20.39 -24.50 0.04
CA ASP A 163 20.10 -25.68 -0.77
C ASP A 163 20.92 -26.91 -0.36
N GLN A 164 22.10 -26.70 0.21
CA GLN A 164 22.96 -27.77 0.74
C GLN A 164 22.52 -28.24 2.13
N MET A 165 21.65 -27.51 2.82
CA MET A 165 21.20 -27.88 4.17
C MET A 165 20.22 -29.07 4.14
N PRO A 166 20.31 -30.01 5.10
CA PRO A 166 19.27 -31.02 5.29
C PRO A 166 17.93 -30.36 5.68
N ARG A 167 16.81 -31.02 5.36
CA ARG A 167 15.45 -30.47 5.56
C ARG A 167 15.19 -29.90 6.96
N TRP A 168 15.68 -30.55 8.01
CA TRP A 168 15.49 -30.10 9.39
C TRP A 168 16.21 -28.77 9.67
N MET A 169 17.40 -28.57 9.09
CA MET A 169 18.21 -27.37 9.29
C MET A 169 17.65 -26.17 8.52
N ARG A 170 17.09 -26.41 7.31
CA ARG A 170 16.31 -25.39 6.58
C ARG A 170 15.12 -24.90 7.40
N LYS A 171 14.29 -25.84 7.90
CA LYS A 171 13.14 -25.50 8.76
C LYS A 171 13.55 -24.75 10.02
N ALA A 172 14.64 -25.16 10.67
CA ALA A 172 15.17 -24.46 11.83
C ALA A 172 15.62 -23.04 11.48
N SER A 173 16.32 -22.86 10.36
CA SER A 173 16.74 -21.54 9.88
C SER A 173 15.55 -20.63 9.58
N ASP A 174 14.55 -21.11 8.83
CA ASP A 174 13.35 -20.34 8.49
C ASP A 174 12.55 -19.96 9.74
N THR A 175 12.43 -20.91 10.69
CA THR A 175 11.78 -20.66 11.98
C THR A 175 12.54 -19.62 12.80
N LEU A 176 13.86 -19.71 12.86
CA LEU A 176 14.70 -18.74 13.56
C LEU A 176 14.57 -17.34 12.93
N SER A 177 14.62 -17.23 11.60
CA SER A 177 14.44 -15.96 10.90
C SER A 177 13.09 -15.33 11.23
N VAL A 178 12.01 -16.11 11.24
CA VAL A 178 10.67 -15.61 11.57
C VAL A 178 10.56 -15.24 13.05
N LEU A 179 11.16 -16.01 13.96
CA LEU A 179 11.23 -15.65 15.37
C LEU A 179 11.98 -14.33 15.60
N LEU A 180 13.08 -14.10 14.88
CA LEU A 180 13.81 -12.84 14.95
C LEU A 180 12.98 -11.67 14.40
N ILE A 181 12.24 -11.86 13.30
CA ILE A 181 11.32 -10.85 12.76
C ILE A 181 10.21 -10.54 13.77
N VAL A 182 9.57 -11.55 14.35
CA VAL A 182 8.50 -11.39 15.34
C VAL A 182 9.04 -10.73 16.62
N GLY A 183 10.20 -11.15 17.10
CA GLY A 183 10.86 -10.55 18.27
C GLY A 183 11.23 -9.09 18.04
N PHE A 184 11.76 -8.76 16.86
CA PHE A 184 12.07 -7.39 16.47
C PHE A 184 10.79 -6.54 16.34
N ALA A 185 9.75 -7.07 15.70
CA ALA A 185 8.45 -6.42 15.59
C ALA A 185 7.83 -6.15 16.97
N PHE A 186 7.90 -7.12 17.87
CA PHE A 186 7.46 -6.96 19.26
C PHE A 186 8.24 -5.87 19.97
N ALA A 187 9.58 -5.85 19.86
CA ALA A 187 10.41 -4.83 20.49
C ALA A 187 10.11 -3.42 19.96
N LEU A 188 9.90 -3.26 18.65
CA LEU A 188 9.53 -1.97 18.05
C LEU A 188 8.14 -1.51 18.48
N VAL A 189 7.16 -2.40 18.51
CA VAL A 189 5.82 -2.07 18.99
C VAL A 189 5.88 -1.69 20.46
N TRP A 190 6.51 -2.50 21.31
CA TRP A 190 6.65 -2.21 22.74
C TRP A 190 7.36 -0.88 23.00
N GLY A 191 8.50 -0.64 22.35
CA GLY A 191 9.28 0.59 22.53
C GLY A 191 8.62 1.83 21.91
N GLY A 192 7.86 1.66 20.82
CA GLY A 192 7.22 2.75 20.09
C GLY A 192 5.79 3.06 20.51
N PHE A 193 5.11 2.18 21.24
CA PHE A 193 3.67 2.28 21.51
C PHE A 193 3.29 3.58 22.21
N ASN A 194 3.93 3.91 23.33
CA ASN A 194 3.60 5.11 24.11
C ASN A 194 3.82 6.41 23.32
N ASP A 195 4.89 6.47 22.52
CA ASP A 195 5.13 7.63 21.64
C ASP A 195 4.07 7.68 20.54
N ALA A 196 3.80 6.58 19.84
CA ALA A 196 2.76 6.54 18.80
C ALA A 196 1.38 6.92 19.34
N GLU A 197 0.99 6.40 20.49
CA GLU A 197 -0.27 6.71 21.18
C GLU A 197 -0.36 8.19 21.53
N THR A 198 0.67 8.74 22.18
CA THR A 198 0.69 10.16 22.58
C THR A 198 0.52 11.09 21.37
N ARG A 199 1.19 10.75 20.26
CA ARG A 199 1.20 11.55 19.03
C ARG A 199 -0.13 11.47 18.30
N PHE A 200 -0.74 10.28 18.29
CA PHE A 200 -2.07 10.05 17.74
C PHE A 200 -3.15 10.80 18.51
N LEU A 201 -3.15 10.68 19.84
CA LEU A 201 -4.16 11.32 20.70
C LEU A 201 -4.08 12.86 20.63
N ARG A 202 -2.89 13.42 20.44
CA ARG A 202 -2.69 14.86 20.27
C ARG A 202 -2.91 15.33 18.84
N MET A 203 -3.06 14.42 17.87
CA MET A 203 -3.02 14.72 16.44
C MET A 203 -1.83 15.64 16.11
N GLU A 204 -0.64 15.26 16.58
CA GLU A 204 0.54 16.12 16.49
C GLU A 204 0.85 16.45 15.01
N THR A 205 1.08 17.74 14.77
CA THR A 205 1.29 18.31 13.45
C THR A 205 2.77 18.51 13.14
N PHE A 206 3.08 18.74 11.86
CA PHE A 206 4.44 18.77 11.35
C PHE A 206 5.20 20.08 11.66
N GLY A 207 4.51 21.16 12.03
CA GLY A 207 5.10 22.45 12.40
C GLY A 207 5.46 23.35 11.21
N THR A 208 4.82 23.13 10.06
CA THR A 208 5.05 23.83 8.78
C THR A 208 3.86 24.71 8.39
N ALA A 209 3.91 25.36 7.23
CA ALA A 209 2.85 26.28 6.80
C ALA A 209 1.51 25.58 6.50
N TRP A 210 1.52 24.36 5.96
CA TRP A 210 0.30 23.57 5.76
C TRP A 210 -0.08 22.79 7.02
N ASP A 211 0.92 22.36 7.80
CA ASP A 211 0.80 21.76 9.14
C ASP A 211 -0.07 20.48 9.23
N PRO A 212 0.16 19.47 8.36
CA PRO A 212 -0.61 18.23 8.41
C PRO A 212 -0.28 17.41 9.68
N PRO A 213 -1.21 16.57 10.19
CA PRO A 213 -0.98 15.65 11.29
C PRO A 213 -0.14 14.43 10.87
N LEU A 214 1.06 14.68 10.32
CA LEU A 214 1.95 13.67 9.77
C LEU A 214 2.51 12.78 10.90
N PRO A 215 3.15 13.29 11.97
CA PRO A 215 3.58 12.44 13.09
C PRO A 215 2.41 11.68 13.74
N GLY A 216 1.27 12.35 13.92
CA GLY A 216 0.08 11.78 14.55
C GLY A 216 -0.50 10.59 13.79
N THR A 217 -0.41 10.56 12.46
CA THR A 217 -0.98 9.47 11.65
C THR A 217 0.05 8.43 11.21
N VAL A 218 1.28 8.84 10.86
CA VAL A 218 2.30 7.94 10.33
C VAL A 218 2.87 7.03 11.43
N LYS A 219 3.09 7.52 12.65
CA LYS A 219 3.69 6.70 13.73
C LYS A 219 2.80 5.52 14.16
N PRO A 220 1.49 5.68 14.41
CA PRO A 220 0.62 4.54 14.68
C PRO A 220 0.56 3.58 13.50
N PHE A 221 0.47 4.11 12.28
CA PHE A 221 0.42 3.28 11.09
C PHE A 221 1.71 2.50 10.84
N LEU A 222 2.87 3.06 11.19
CA LEU A 222 4.16 2.36 11.20
C LEU A 222 4.11 1.14 12.12
N LEU A 223 3.57 1.27 13.34
CA LEU A 223 3.44 0.13 14.25
C LEU A 223 2.48 -0.94 13.70
N ILE A 224 1.35 -0.52 13.12
CA ILE A 224 0.41 -1.43 12.44
C ILE A 224 1.12 -2.16 11.29
N ALA A 225 1.87 -1.45 10.45
CA ALA A 225 2.60 -2.03 9.33
C ALA A 225 3.64 -3.05 9.79
N ILE A 226 4.37 -2.77 10.88
CA ILE A 226 5.33 -3.72 11.49
C ILE A 226 4.62 -5.00 11.96
N ILE A 227 3.45 -4.87 12.60
CA ILE A 227 2.64 -6.04 12.99
C ILE A 227 2.21 -6.84 11.76
N LEU A 228 1.73 -6.16 10.71
CA LEU A 228 1.33 -6.82 9.47
C LEU A 228 2.50 -7.57 8.81
N VAL A 229 3.70 -6.99 8.78
CA VAL A 229 4.92 -7.65 8.28
C VAL A 229 5.25 -8.90 9.09
N ALA A 230 5.18 -8.83 10.43
CA ALA A 230 5.41 -9.99 11.28
C ALA A 230 4.37 -11.11 11.05
N VAL A 231 3.09 -10.74 10.93
CA VAL A 231 2.02 -11.69 10.61
C VAL A 231 2.23 -12.32 9.23
N GLN A 232 2.63 -11.54 8.22
CA GLN A 232 2.95 -12.08 6.90
C GLN A 232 4.16 -13.02 6.93
N ALA A 233 5.20 -12.71 7.71
CA ALA A 233 6.36 -13.60 7.87
C ALA A 233 5.95 -14.96 8.46
N VAL A 234 5.06 -14.96 9.46
CA VAL A 234 4.49 -16.19 10.02
C VAL A 234 3.61 -16.92 9.00
N SER A 235 2.77 -16.21 8.25
CA SER A 235 1.94 -16.79 7.18
C SER A 235 2.80 -17.47 6.11
N ASN A 236 3.90 -16.83 5.70
CA ASN A 236 4.85 -17.39 4.74
C ASN A 236 5.50 -18.67 5.27
N LEU A 237 5.93 -18.69 6.54
CA LEU A 237 6.52 -19.88 7.17
C LEU A 237 5.55 -21.06 7.18
N ILE A 238 4.29 -20.81 7.52
CA ILE A 238 3.24 -21.84 7.55
C ILE A 238 2.98 -22.36 6.13
N ALA A 239 2.88 -21.46 5.14
CA ALA A 239 2.64 -21.82 3.75
C ALA A 239 3.75 -22.67 3.14
N ASP A 240 5.02 -22.45 3.55
CA ASP A 240 6.16 -23.22 3.03
C ASP A 240 6.49 -24.46 3.82
N TRP A 241 5.83 -24.72 4.94
CA TRP A 241 6.28 -25.71 5.90
C TRP A 241 6.52 -27.11 5.30
N ASN A 242 5.75 -27.46 4.26
CA ASN A 242 5.82 -28.74 3.57
C ASN A 242 6.46 -28.67 2.18
N ARG A 243 6.96 -27.51 1.75
CA ARG A 243 7.52 -27.31 0.42
C ARG A 243 9.00 -27.64 0.37
N GLU A 244 9.46 -28.07 -0.81
CA GLU A 244 10.86 -28.34 -1.05
C GLU A 244 11.59 -27.08 -1.54
N ALA A 245 12.92 -27.06 -1.46
CA ALA A 245 13.72 -25.93 -1.94
C ALA A 245 13.49 -25.68 -3.44
N ALA A 246 13.34 -26.76 -4.24
CA ALA A 246 13.03 -26.65 -5.66
C ALA A 246 11.71 -25.92 -5.94
N ASP A 247 10.69 -26.13 -5.09
CA ASP A 247 9.39 -25.46 -5.24
C ASP A 247 9.47 -23.97 -4.92
N LEU A 248 10.39 -23.57 -4.04
CA LEU A 248 10.61 -22.17 -3.68
C LEU A 248 11.29 -21.39 -4.81
N HIS A 249 12.28 -21.99 -5.46
CA HIS A 249 12.97 -21.41 -6.63
C HIS A 249 12.04 -21.24 -7.83
N ALA A 250 11.11 -22.18 -8.04
CA ALA A 250 10.15 -22.12 -9.13
C ALA A 250 9.18 -20.93 -9.03
N ASP A 251 8.96 -20.37 -7.83
CA ASP A 251 8.11 -19.20 -7.65
C ASP A 251 8.83 -17.87 -7.94
N GLU A 252 10.17 -17.86 -8.01
CA GLU A 252 10.94 -16.66 -8.34
C GLU A 252 10.99 -16.38 -9.84
N ILE A 253 10.87 -17.44 -10.66
CA ILE A 253 10.86 -17.34 -12.12
C ILE A 253 9.41 -17.09 -12.57
N ASP A 254 9.16 -15.98 -13.25
CA ASP A 254 7.81 -15.64 -13.71
C ASP A 254 7.38 -16.44 -14.97
N GLU A 255 6.08 -16.47 -15.24
CA GLU A 255 5.51 -17.23 -16.37
C GLU A 255 6.08 -16.77 -17.73
N VAL A 256 6.44 -15.49 -17.85
CA VAL A 256 7.00 -14.89 -19.06
C VAL A 256 8.44 -15.35 -19.27
N GLU A 257 9.24 -15.39 -18.22
CA GLU A 257 10.60 -15.91 -18.24
C GLU A 257 10.60 -17.40 -18.57
N ILE A 258 9.69 -18.19 -17.99
CA ILE A 258 9.49 -19.61 -18.35
C ILE A 258 9.16 -19.76 -19.83
N GLU A 259 8.24 -18.95 -20.37
CA GLU A 259 7.86 -19.02 -21.78
C GLU A 259 9.01 -18.57 -22.71
N SER A 260 9.80 -17.58 -22.30
CA SER A 260 10.99 -17.14 -23.03
C SER A 260 12.08 -18.22 -23.08
N ILE A 261 12.29 -18.93 -21.96
CA ILE A 261 13.20 -20.07 -21.87
C ILE A 261 12.68 -21.20 -22.77
N ARG A 262 11.38 -21.50 -22.72
CA ARG A 262 10.76 -22.53 -23.57
C ARG A 262 10.96 -22.23 -25.05
N ARG A 263 10.65 -21.01 -25.51
CA ARG A 263 10.88 -20.61 -26.92
C ARG A 263 12.34 -20.76 -27.33
N THR A 264 13.26 -20.33 -26.48
CA THR A 264 14.70 -20.45 -26.74
C THR A 264 15.17 -21.90 -26.88
N LEU A 265 14.53 -22.84 -26.15
CA LEU A 265 14.82 -24.26 -26.24
C LEU A 265 14.19 -24.92 -27.47
N GLU A 266 12.98 -24.50 -27.85
CA GLU A 266 12.28 -24.95 -29.07
C GLU A 266 13.01 -24.49 -30.34
N ASP A 267 13.55 -23.27 -30.37
CA ASP A 267 14.34 -22.75 -31.50
C ASP A 267 15.70 -23.46 -31.69
N ARG A 268 16.15 -24.22 -30.68
CA ARG A 268 17.42 -24.98 -30.69
C ARG A 268 17.25 -26.47 -30.95
N ALA A 269 16.02 -26.97 -31.00
CA ALA A 269 15.67 -28.38 -31.24
C ALA A 269 15.34 -28.63 -32.72
#